data_AF-A0A392T0F7-F1
#
_entry.id   AF-A0A392T0F7-F1
#
_cell.length_a   1.000
_cell.length_b   1.000
_cell.length_c   1.000
_cell.angle_alpha   90.00
_cell.angle_beta   90.00
_cell.angle_gamma   90.00
#
_symmetry.space_group_name_H-M   'P 1'
#
loop_
_entity.id
_entity.type
_entity.pdbx_description
1 polymer ?
#
loop_
_entity_poly.entity_id
_entity_poly.type
_entity_poly.pdbx_seq_one_letter_code
_entity_poly.pdbx_strand_id
1 'polypeptide(L)' 'MAVNLTANAIPAIINGDVDAKPLVQVLDIATIQSTKNSQTERFRLLLSDSVSSHHAMLAAQLNEKVKTGRFKKGT' A
#
# COMPACT_ATOMS: atom_id res chain seq x y z
N MET A 1 19.56 -9.20 -3.97
CA MET A 1 18.80 -10.40 -3.55
C MET A 1 17.41 -10.28 -4.13
N ALA A 2 16.89 -11.31 -4.79
CA ALA A 2 15.51 -11.33 -5.25
C ALA A 2 14.60 -11.62 -4.05
N VAL A 3 13.57 -10.80 -3.85
CA VAL A 3 12.55 -10.97 -2.81
C VAL A 3 11.32 -11.58 -3.47
N ASN A 4 10.81 -12.68 -2.91
CA ASN A 4 9.61 -13.32 -3.44
C ASN A 4 8.37 -12.70 -2.78
N LEU A 5 7.52 -12.07 -3.59
CA LEU A 5 6.24 -11.55 -3.13
C LEU A 5 5.26 -12.71 -2.87
N THR A 6 4.29 -12.51 -1.99
CA THR A 6 3.25 -13.49 -1.69
C THR A 6 2.23 -13.53 -2.83
N ALA A 7 2.40 -14.45 -3.77
CA ALA A 7 1.49 -14.62 -4.90
C ALA A 7 0.03 -14.81 -4.47
N ASN A 8 -0.90 -14.18 -5.20
CA ASN A 8 -2.35 -14.23 -4.97
C ASN A 8 -2.83 -13.72 -3.61
N ALA A 9 -2.01 -12.95 -2.89
CA ALA A 9 -2.39 -12.36 -1.62
C ALA A 9 -3.50 -11.31 -1.76
N ILE A 10 -3.45 -10.46 -2.79
CA ILE A 10 -4.46 -9.43 -3.01
C ILE A 10 -5.85 -10.03 -3.22
N PRO A 11 -6.06 -10.98 -4.15
CA PRO A 11 -7.38 -11.60 -4.30
C PRO A 11 -7.81 -12.37 -3.05
N ALA A 12 -6.90 -13.02 -2.32
CA ALA A 12 -7.24 -13.68 -1.05
C ALA A 12 -7.80 -12.69 -0.02
N ILE A 13 -7.14 -11.54 0.16
CA ILE A 13 -7.59 -10.49 1.08
C ILE A 13 -8.93 -9.90 0.63
N ILE A 14 -9.09 -9.62 -0.67
CA ILE A 14 -10.35 -9.09 -1.22
C ILE A 14 -11.51 -10.08 -0.99
N ASN A 15 -11.22 -11.39 -1.04
CA ASN A 15 -12.18 -12.46 -0.76
C ASN A 15 -12.45 -12.70 0.74
N GLY A 16 -11.82 -11.94 1.64
CA GLY A 16 -12.11 -11.95 3.07
C GLY A 16 -11.04 -12.56 3.97
N ASP A 17 -9.88 -12.96 3.45
CA ASP A 17 -8.74 -13.39 4.27
C ASP A 17 -8.02 -12.17 4.89
N VAL A 18 -8.59 -11.65 5.99
CA VAL A 18 -8.07 -10.46 6.69
C VAL A 18 -6.91 -10.76 7.65
N ASP A 19 -6.65 -12.03 7.95
CA ASP A 19 -5.55 -12.46 8.81
C ASP A 19 -4.23 -12.65 8.05
N ALA A 20 -4.29 -12.60 6.71
CA ALA A 20 -3.14 -12.65 5.84
C ALA A 20 -2.11 -11.55 6.17
N LYS A 21 -0.83 -11.95 6.25
CA LYS A 21 0.33 -11.04 6.39
C LYS A 21 1.23 -11.13 5.16
N PRO A 22 0.76 -10.72 3.97
CA PRO A 22 1.51 -10.93 2.75
C PRO A 22 2.68 -9.98 2.61
N LEU A 23 3.69 -10.43 1.88
CA LEU A 23 4.75 -9.58 1.38
C LEU A 23 4.36 -9.08 -0.01
N VAL A 24 4.11 -7.78 -0.13
CA VAL A 24 3.72 -7.10 -1.37
C VAL A 24 4.69 -5.97 -1.66
N GLN A 25 4.77 -5.56 -2.93
CA GLN A 25 5.61 -4.45 -3.37
C GLN A 25 4.80 -3.19 -3.62
N VAL A 26 5.37 -2.03 -3.27
CA VAL A 26 4.83 -0.72 -3.62
C VAL A 26 5.24 -0.34 -5.04
N LEU A 27 4.29 -0.22 -5.95
CA LEU A 27 4.53 0.22 -7.33
C LEU A 27 4.42 1.74 -7.50
N ASP A 28 3.51 2.38 -6.75
CA ASP A 28 3.31 3.83 -6.83
C ASP A 28 2.70 4.39 -5.54
N ILE A 29 2.93 5.68 -5.30
CA ILE A 29 2.42 6.42 -4.14
C ILE A 29 1.86 7.76 -4.64
N ALA A 30 0.55 7.94 -4.52
CA ALA A 30 -0.13 9.18 -4.84
C ALA A 30 -0.67 9.85 -3.58
N THR A 31 -0.36 11.12 -3.39
CA THR A 31 -0.94 11.93 -2.32
C THR A 31 -2.36 12.36 -2.72
N ILE A 32 -3.35 12.02 -1.90
CA ILE A 32 -4.71 12.49 -2.06
C ILE A 32 -4.89 13.74 -1.19
N GLN A 33 -5.09 14.88 -1.83
CA GLN A 33 -5.53 16.09 -1.15
C GLN A 33 -7.04 16.01 -0.89
N SER A 34 -7.46 16.14 0.36
CA SER A 34 -8.88 16.25 0.71
C SER A 34 -9.32 17.70 0.52
N THR A 35 -10.20 17.95 -0.45
CA THR A 35 -10.64 19.30 -0.88
C THR A 35 -11.53 20.05 0.13
N LYS A 36 -11.79 19.50 1.33
CA LYS A 36 -12.58 20.14 2.38
C LYS A 36 -12.00 19.84 3.76
N ASN A 37 -11.36 20.84 4.39
CA ASN A 37 -11.08 20.95 5.83
C ASN A 37 -10.45 19.74 6.56
N SER A 38 -9.80 18.81 5.86
CA SER A 38 -9.17 17.66 6.51
C SER A 38 -7.67 17.91 6.63
N GLN A 39 -7.21 18.24 7.84
CA GLN A 39 -5.79 18.36 8.19
C GLN A 39 -5.00 17.04 8.07
N THR A 40 -5.67 15.93 7.75
CA THR A 40 -5.09 14.61 7.61
C THR A 40 -4.78 14.29 6.15
N GLU A 41 -3.49 14.25 5.82
CA GLU A 41 -3.02 13.75 4.53
C GLU A 41 -3.40 12.28 4.36
N ARG A 42 -3.72 11.87 3.12
CA ARG A 42 -3.97 10.46 2.80
C ARG A 42 -3.11 10.07 1.61
N PHE A 43 -2.44 8.93 1.72
CA PHE A 43 -1.67 8.36 0.63
C PHE A 43 -2.42 7.16 0.04
N ARG A 44 -2.57 7.16 -1.28
CA ARG A 44 -2.99 6.00 -2.05
C ARG A 44 -1.76 5.29 -2.56
N LEU A 45 -1.73 4.00 -2.38
CA LEU A 45 -0.66 3.11 -2.80
C LEU A 45 -1.16 2.25 -3.95
N LEU A 46 -0.33 2.03 -4.96
CA LEU A 46 -0.49 0.91 -5.88
C LEU A 46 0.37 -0.22 -5.37
N LEU A 47 -0.24 -1.32 -4.95
CA LEU A 47 0.44 -2.50 -4.41
C LEU A 47 0.41 -3.63 -5.43
N SER A 48 1.45 -4.46 -5.45
CA SER A 48 1.48 -5.69 -6.24
C SER A 48 1.92 -6.89 -5.42
N ASP A 49 1.27 -8.01 -5.65
CA ASP A 49 1.56 -9.32 -5.06
C ASP A 49 2.27 -10.26 -6.04
N SER A 50 2.94 -9.73 -7.06
CA SER A 50 3.52 -10.41 -8.25
C SER A 50 2.54 -10.92 -9.30
N VAL A 51 1.25 -11.05 -8.99
CA VAL A 51 0.23 -11.55 -9.93
C VAL A 51 -0.73 -10.45 -10.35
N SER A 52 -1.17 -9.65 -9.37
CA SER A 52 -2.16 -8.61 -9.52
C SER A 52 -1.62 -7.28 -8.98
N SER A 53 -2.31 -6.19 -9.30
CA SER A 53 -2.04 -4.89 -8.71
C SER A 53 -3.34 -4.24 -8.26
N HIS A 54 -3.31 -3.60 -7.10
CA HIS A 54 -4.51 -3.00 -6.51
C HIS A 54 -4.19 -1.69 -5.79
N HIS A 55 -5.17 -0.79 -5.80
CA HIS A 55 -5.07 0.46 -5.06
C HIS A 55 -5.46 0.24 -3.60
N ALA A 56 -4.59 0.66 -2.68
CA ALA A 56 -4.83 0.61 -1.25
C ALA A 56 -4.69 2.00 -0.63
N MET A 57 -5.37 2.22 0.49
CA MET A 57 -5.27 3.46 1.27
C MET A 57 -4.36 3.24 2.46
N LEU A 58 -3.34 4.08 2.62
CA LEU A 58 -2.49 4.04 3.80
C LEU A 58 -3.24 4.67 5.00
N ALA A 59 -3.19 3.98 6.13
CA ALA A 59 -3.69 4.53 7.38
C ALA A 59 -2.90 5.79 7.77
N ALA A 60 -3.59 6.85 8.19
CA ALA A 60 -2.98 8.16 8.47
C ALA A 60 -1.85 8.10 9.52
N GLN A 61 -1.93 7.13 10.45
CA GLN A 61 -0.91 6.87 11.47
C GLN A 61 0.45 6.46 10.86
N LEU A 62 0.46 5.95 9.63
CA LEU A 62 1.66 5.50 8.92
C LEU A 62 2.18 6.53 7.91
N ASN A 63 1.53 7.68 7.77
CA ASN A 63 1.92 8.74 6.83
C ASN A 63 3.38 9.19 7.02
N GLU A 64 3.84 9.27 8.27
CA GLU A 64 5.22 9.66 8.58
C GLU A 64 6.26 8.70 7.98
N LYS A 65 5.91 7.42 7.76
CA LYS A 65 6.81 6.47 7.09
C LYS A 65 7.03 6.79 5.62
N VAL A 66 6.01 7.35 4.95
CA VAL A 66 6.13 7.84 3.57
C VAL A 66 6.98 9.10 3.54
N LYS A 67 6.71 10.06 4.44
CA LYS A 67 7.45 11.34 4.51
C LYS A 67 8.93 11.15 4.83
N THR A 68 9.25 10.23 5.73
CA THR A 68 10.64 9.90 6.10
C THR A 68 11.36 9.07 5.03
N GLY A 69 10.70 8.70 3.92
CA GLY A 69 11.27 7.92 2.83
C GLY A 69 11.53 6.45 3.18
N ARG A 70 11.09 5.98 4.35
CA ARG A 70 11.12 4.57 4.74
C ARG A 70 10.18 3.72 3.90
N PHE A 71 9.09 4.33 3.42
CA PHE A 71 8.12 3.72 2.54
C PHE A 71 8.11 4.47 1.21
N LYS A 72 8.53 3.80 0.13
CA LYS A 72 8.71 4.44 -1.19
C LYS A 72 8.43 3.45 -2.31
N LYS A 73 8.35 3.94 -3.54
CA LYS A 73 8.24 3.07 -4.71
C LYS A 73 9.39 2.04 -4.75
N GLY A 74 9.02 0.79 -4.98
CA GLY A 74 9.92 -0.36 -5.08
C GLY A 74 10.27 -1.06 -3.76
N THR A 75 9.83 -0.54 -2.61
CA THR A 75 9.99 -1.21 -1.30
C THR A 75 8.88 -2.21 -1.01
#